data_AF-A0A497QZ62-F1
#
_entry.id   AF-A0A497QZ62-F1
#
_cell.length_a   1.000
_cell.length_b   1.000
_cell.length_c   1.000
_cell.angle_alpha   90.00
_cell.angle_beta   90.00
_cell.angle_gamma   90.00
#
_symmetry.space_group_name_H-M   'P 1'
#
loop_
_entity.id
_entity.type
_entity.pdbx_description
1 polymer ?
#
loop_
_entity_poly.entity_id
_entity_poly.type
_entity_poly.pdbx_seq_one_letter_code
_entity_poly.pdbx_strand_id
1 'polypeptide(L)'
;MSEPIADIAKQANRIADNPSDNFLSEKSIKYWEFQRLIVAFNRVLYALQAKQKLLVQSEEKLDESEERYRDLFQNNPGLVYTHDLEGYFVDTNLACKDQFGYEENDLVGINVKNVIHEQYRHLFKDYLKEVMENGESKGFMNFMTKSGGVRILEYENRLISV
;
A
#
# COMPACT_ATOMS: atom_id res chain seq x y z
N MET A 1 -19.33 19.23 50.83
CA MET A 1 -19.20 19.97 49.56
C MET A 1 -18.58 19.01 48.57
N SER A 2 -19.22 18.71 47.42
CA SER A 2 -18.51 17.98 46.36
C SER A 2 -17.46 18.93 45.77
N GLU A 3 -16.19 18.56 45.86
CA GLU A 3 -15.12 19.33 45.27
C GLU A 3 -15.26 19.32 43.74
N PRO A 4 -15.32 20.48 43.05
CA PRO A 4 -15.52 20.55 41.60
C PRO A 4 -14.55 19.67 40.80
N ILE A 5 -13.30 19.54 41.27
CA ILE A 5 -12.27 18.70 40.66
C ILE A 5 -12.66 17.21 40.71
N ALA A 6 -13.23 16.74 41.82
CA ALA A 6 -13.62 15.35 41.97
C ALA A 6 -14.76 14.97 41.01
N ASP A 7 -15.65 15.91 40.70
CA ASP A 7 -16.72 15.69 39.72
C ASP A 7 -16.20 15.69 38.28
N ILE A 8 -15.33 16.65 37.93
CA ILE A 8 -14.65 16.70 36.62
C ILE A 8 -13.85 15.40 36.40
N ALA A 9 -13.09 14.94 37.41
CA ALA A 9 -12.29 13.73 37.31
C ALA A 9 -13.17 12.47 37.08
N LYS A 10 -14.31 12.36 37.77
CA LYS A 10 -15.28 11.27 37.53
C LYS A 10 -15.85 11.30 36.12
N GLN A 11 -16.18 12.48 35.61
CA GLN A 11 -16.67 12.63 34.24
C GLN A 11 -15.59 12.29 33.22
N ALA A 12 -14.35 12.75 33.42
CA ALA A 12 -13.22 12.46 32.55
C ALA A 12 -12.91 10.95 32.48
N ASN A 13 -12.91 10.24 33.62
CA ASN A 13 -12.72 8.79 33.64
C ASN A 13 -13.82 8.06 32.88
N ARG A 14 -15.09 8.47 33.02
CA ARG A 14 -16.19 7.91 32.23
C ARG A 14 -16.02 8.12 30.73
N ILE A 15 -15.54 9.30 30.31
CA ILE A 15 -15.24 9.58 28.90
C ILE A 15 -14.08 8.71 28.42
N ALA A 16 -13.04 8.51 29.24
CA ALA A 16 -11.92 7.66 28.89
C ALA A 16 -12.34 6.18 28.69
N ASP A 17 -13.23 5.68 29.56
CA ASP A 17 -13.76 4.32 29.47
C ASP A 17 -14.73 4.14 28.29
N ASN A 18 -15.44 5.21 27.90
CA ASN A 18 -16.37 5.19 26.76
C ASN A 18 -16.38 6.55 26.03
N PRO A 19 -15.47 6.75 25.05
CA PRO A 19 -15.23 8.06 24.43
C PRO A 19 -16.24 8.46 23.35
N SER A 20 -17.26 7.66 23.07
CA SER A 20 -18.25 7.93 22.02
C SER A 20 -19.09 9.18 22.33
N ASP A 21 -18.77 10.30 21.65
CA ASP A 21 -19.45 11.61 21.74
C ASP A 21 -19.71 12.15 23.17
N ASN A 22 -18.91 11.74 24.15
CA ASN A 22 -19.03 12.20 25.52
C ASN A 22 -18.15 13.44 25.79
N PHE A 23 -18.74 14.45 26.43
CA PHE A 23 -18.09 15.71 26.80
C PHE A 23 -18.20 15.99 28.30
N LEU A 24 -17.28 16.77 28.84
CA LEU A 24 -17.40 17.28 30.19
C LEU A 24 -18.57 18.27 30.25
N SER A 25 -19.45 18.09 31.24
CA SER A 25 -20.60 18.96 31.48
C SER A 25 -20.19 20.20 32.26
N GLU A 26 -20.61 21.37 31.79
CA GLU A 26 -20.45 22.63 32.51
C GLU A 26 -21.46 22.78 33.66
N LYS A 27 -22.56 22.00 33.64
CA LYS A 27 -23.60 22.10 34.67
C LYS A 27 -23.01 21.69 36.00
N SER A 28 -23.31 22.48 37.04
CA SER A 28 -22.87 22.32 38.44
C SER A 28 -21.56 23.01 38.85
N ILE A 29 -20.79 23.61 37.92
CA ILE A 29 -19.50 24.23 38.26
C ILE A 29 -19.65 25.74 38.48
N LYS A 30 -19.47 26.17 39.74
CA LYS A 30 -19.63 27.57 40.17
C LYS A 30 -18.46 28.49 39.83
N TYR A 31 -17.27 27.94 39.58
CA TYR A 31 -16.03 28.70 39.40
C TYR A 31 -15.66 28.80 37.92
N TRP A 32 -15.44 30.03 37.44
CA TRP A 32 -15.23 30.34 36.02
C TRP A 32 -13.91 29.77 35.46
N GLU A 33 -12.89 29.59 36.30
CA GLU A 33 -11.61 28.99 35.91
C GLU A 33 -11.79 27.53 35.45
N PHE A 34 -12.63 26.78 36.17
CA PHE A 34 -12.94 25.39 35.82
C PHE A 34 -13.85 25.29 34.58
N GLN A 35 -14.75 26.26 34.37
CA GLN A 35 -15.53 26.33 33.13
C GLN A 35 -14.62 26.53 31.90
N ARG A 36 -13.62 27.42 31.99
CA ARG A 36 -12.63 27.59 30.91
C ARG A 36 -11.84 26.32 30.64
N LEU A 37 -11.48 25.57 31.68
CA LEU A 37 -10.78 24.29 31.53
C LEU A 37 -11.66 23.24 30.83
N ILE A 38 -12.94 23.16 31.18
CA ILE A 38 -13.91 22.25 30.52
C ILE A 38 -14.01 22.58 29.03
N VAL A 39 -14.18 23.86 28.68
CA VAL A 39 -14.24 24.28 27.27
C VAL A 39 -12.96 23.90 26.53
N ALA A 40 -11.79 24.14 27.12
CA ALA A 40 -10.51 23.76 26.52
C ALA A 40 -10.38 22.25 26.35
N PHE A 41 -10.76 21.46 27.36
CA PHE A 41 -10.74 20.00 27.29
C PHE A 41 -11.70 19.45 26.22
N ASN A 42 -12.94 19.95 26.18
CA ASN A 42 -13.90 19.55 25.17
C ASN A 42 -13.40 19.88 23.76
N ARG A 43 -12.75 21.03 23.55
CA ARG A 43 -12.09 21.34 22.26
C ARG A 43 -11.03 20.33 21.86
N VAL A 44 -10.20 19.89 22.82
CA VAL A 44 -9.21 18.83 22.57
C VAL A 44 -9.89 17.50 22.23
N LEU A 45 -10.94 17.12 22.95
CA LEU A 45 -11.73 15.92 22.64
C LEU A 45 -12.32 15.96 21.23
N TYR A 46 -12.95 17.07 20.85
CA TYR A 46 -13.47 17.27 19.49
C TYR A 46 -12.37 17.11 18.44
N ALA A 47 -11.19 17.71 18.66
CA ALA A 47 -10.08 17.59 17.74
C ALA A 47 -9.57 16.15 17.61
N LEU A 48 -9.51 15.41 18.72
CA LEU A 48 -9.11 13.99 18.73
C LEU A 48 -10.11 13.10 18.00
N GLN A 49 -11.41 13.30 18.25
CA GLN A 49 -12.48 12.56 17.55
C GLN A 49 -12.49 12.87 16.05
N ALA A 50 -12.35 14.13 15.67
CA ALA A 50 -12.26 14.53 14.27
C ALA A 50 -11.03 13.91 13.59
N LYS A 51 -9.88 13.88 14.28
CA LYS A 51 -8.67 13.22 13.79
C LYS A 51 -8.85 11.71 13.66
N GLN A 52 -9.49 11.05 14.63
CA GLN A 52 -9.77 9.61 14.56
C GLN A 52 -10.69 9.29 13.38
N LYS A 53 -11.76 10.06 13.18
CA LYS A 53 -12.66 9.91 12.04
C LYS A 53 -11.92 10.11 10.71
N LEU A 54 -11.05 11.11 10.63
CA LEU A 54 -10.23 11.36 9.45
C LEU A 54 -9.26 10.19 9.18
N LEU A 55 -8.66 9.60 10.23
CA LEU A 55 -7.79 8.44 10.09
C LEU A 55 -8.54 7.24 9.52
N VAL A 56 -9.69 6.89 10.08
CA VAL A 56 -10.53 5.78 9.58
C VAL A 56 -10.91 6.02 8.11
N GLN A 57 -11.36 7.22 7.76
CA GLN A 57 -11.70 7.56 6.37
C GLN A 57 -10.49 7.55 5.43
N SER A 58 -9.29 7.83 5.95
CA SER A 58 -8.06 7.77 5.17
C SER A 58 -7.60 6.34 4.94
N GLU A 59 -7.81 5.46 5.93
CA GLU A 59 -7.54 4.02 5.85
C GLU A 59 -8.49 3.35 4.86
N GLU A 60 -9.80 3.59 4.98
CA GLU A 60 -10.81 3.09 4.01
C GLU A 60 -10.48 3.51 2.57
N LYS A 61 -10.09 4.77 2.35
CA LYS A 61 -9.71 5.25 1.03
C LYS A 61 -8.40 4.64 0.52
N LEU A 62 -7.46 4.36 1.42
CA LEU A 62 -6.22 3.68 1.07
C LEU A 62 -6.54 2.26 0.61
N ASP A 63 -7.31 1.52 1.41
CA ASP A 63 -7.75 0.15 1.09
C ASP A 63 -8.49 0.09 -0.24
N GLU A 64 -9.49 0.96 -0.46
CA GLU A 64 -10.20 1.06 -1.73
C GLU A 64 -9.27 1.37 -2.92
N SER A 65 -8.25 2.22 -2.70
CA SER A 65 -7.28 2.55 -3.74
C SER A 65 -6.32 1.40 -4.04
N GLU A 66 -5.91 0.64 -3.02
CA GLU A 66 -5.04 -0.52 -3.13
C GLU A 66 -5.77 -1.68 -3.83
N GLU A 67 -7.02 -1.96 -3.46
CA GLU A 67 -7.86 -2.95 -4.14
C GLU A 67 -8.05 -2.59 -5.61
N ARG A 68 -8.39 -1.33 -5.89
CA ARG A 68 -8.53 -0.86 -7.27
C ARG A 68 -7.24 -0.97 -8.07
N TYR A 69 -6.09 -0.62 -7.47
CA TYR A 69 -4.79 -0.78 -8.14
C TYR A 69 -4.47 -2.25 -8.39
N ARG A 70 -4.69 -3.12 -7.40
CA ARG A 70 -4.50 -4.56 -7.51
C ARG A 70 -5.35 -5.14 -8.63
N ASP A 71 -6.62 -4.76 -8.72
CA ASP A 71 -7.51 -5.21 -9.78
C ASP A 71 -7.05 -4.74 -11.16
N LEU A 72 -6.65 -3.49 -11.30
CA LEU A 72 -6.13 -2.95 -12.56
C LEU A 72 -4.83 -3.63 -12.98
N PHE A 73 -3.93 -3.89 -12.03
CA PHE A 73 -2.67 -4.60 -12.27
C PHE A 73 -2.93 -6.05 -12.69
N GLN A 74 -3.68 -6.80 -11.87
CA GLN A 74 -3.93 -8.23 -12.06
C GLN A 74 -4.70 -8.52 -13.34
N ASN A 75 -5.73 -7.71 -13.65
CA ASN A 75 -6.59 -7.92 -14.82
C ASN A 75 -6.12 -7.17 -16.08
N ASN A 76 -4.94 -6.55 -16.07
CA ASN A 76 -4.37 -5.95 -17.26
C ASN A 76 -4.05 -7.07 -18.28
N PRO A 77 -4.55 -7.00 -19.54
CA PRO A 77 -4.25 -8.02 -20.55
C PRO A 77 -2.81 -8.01 -21.04
N GLY A 78 -2.07 -6.91 -20.83
CA GLY A 78 -0.65 -6.83 -21.10
C GLY A 78 0.18 -7.50 -20.00
N LEU A 79 1.37 -7.97 -20.35
CA LEU A 79 2.31 -8.55 -19.40
C LEU A 79 2.91 -7.44 -18.54
N VAL A 80 2.59 -7.47 -17.24
CA VAL A 80 3.13 -6.49 -16.28
C VAL A 80 3.81 -7.25 -15.15
N TYR A 81 5.08 -6.91 -14.93
CA TYR A 81 5.90 -7.52 -13.88
C TYR A 81 6.94 -6.54 -13.37
N THR A 82 7.47 -6.85 -12.20
CA THR A 82 8.67 -6.23 -11.63
C THR A 82 9.71 -7.31 -11.38
N HIS A 83 10.98 -6.94 -11.42
CA HIS A 83 12.07 -7.81 -11.00
C HIS A 83 13.15 -6.97 -10.30
N ASP A 84 13.92 -7.61 -9.42
CA ASP A 84 15.05 -6.96 -8.77
C ASP A 84 16.24 -6.73 -9.73
N LEU A 85 17.28 -6.05 -9.27
CA LEU A 85 18.46 -5.77 -10.11
C LEU A 85 19.30 -7.03 -10.43
N GLU A 86 19.05 -8.15 -9.76
CA GLU A 86 19.66 -9.45 -10.10
C GLU A 86 18.83 -10.21 -11.16
N GLY A 87 17.61 -9.74 -11.43
CA GLY A 87 16.71 -10.28 -12.43
C GLY A 87 15.69 -11.26 -11.88
N TYR A 88 15.49 -11.36 -10.58
CA TYR A 88 14.44 -12.20 -10.00
C TYR A 88 13.10 -11.47 -10.01
N PHE A 89 12.07 -12.11 -10.56
CA PHE A 89 10.72 -11.55 -10.53
C PHE A 89 10.29 -11.29 -9.09
N VAL A 90 9.79 -10.08 -8.84
CA VAL A 90 9.25 -9.63 -7.54
C VAL A 90 7.74 -9.74 -7.56
N ASP A 91 7.09 -9.17 -8.60
CA ASP A 91 5.66 -9.28 -8.82
C ASP A 91 5.34 -9.54 -10.29
N THR A 92 4.20 -10.20 -10.56
CA THR A 92 3.66 -10.45 -11.90
C THR A 92 2.13 -10.38 -11.88
N ASN A 93 1.50 -9.93 -12.96
CA ASN A 93 0.06 -9.96 -13.11
C ASN A 93 -0.46 -11.31 -13.66
N LEU A 94 -1.80 -11.46 -13.78
CA LEU A 94 -2.41 -12.69 -14.28
C LEU A 94 -2.04 -12.99 -15.74
N ALA A 95 -1.88 -11.96 -16.58
CA ALA A 95 -1.50 -12.15 -17.97
C ALA A 95 -0.15 -12.86 -18.13
N CYS A 96 0.82 -12.59 -17.24
CA CYS A 96 2.09 -13.34 -17.18
C CYS A 96 1.86 -14.84 -16.97
N LYS A 97 0.94 -15.21 -16.07
CA LYS A 97 0.61 -16.61 -15.78
C LYS A 97 -0.01 -17.27 -17.02
N ASP A 98 -1.03 -16.64 -17.60
CA ASP A 98 -1.79 -17.15 -18.73
C ASP A 98 -0.91 -17.32 -19.99
N GLN A 99 -0.05 -16.34 -20.29
CA GLN A 99 0.72 -16.34 -21.53
C GLN A 99 1.98 -17.20 -21.46
N PHE A 100 2.61 -17.30 -20.29
CA PHE A 100 3.81 -18.13 -20.10
C PHE A 100 3.50 -19.57 -19.64
N GLY A 101 2.29 -19.82 -19.12
CA GLY A 101 1.85 -21.13 -18.65
C GLY A 101 2.47 -21.55 -17.31
N TYR A 102 2.81 -20.59 -16.46
CA TYR A 102 3.30 -20.79 -15.09
C TYR A 102 2.14 -20.52 -14.11
N GLU A 103 2.02 -21.32 -13.04
CA GLU A 103 0.97 -21.13 -12.02
C GLU A 103 1.25 -19.91 -11.12
N GLU A 104 0.30 -19.52 -10.26
CA GLU A 104 0.33 -18.27 -9.49
C GLU A 104 1.60 -18.00 -8.67
N ASN A 105 2.24 -19.04 -8.14
CA ASN A 105 3.46 -18.94 -7.34
C ASN A 105 4.73 -19.36 -8.10
N ASP A 106 4.63 -19.59 -9.41
CA ASP A 106 5.75 -20.18 -10.16
C ASP A 106 6.75 -19.13 -10.66
N LEU A 107 6.35 -17.89 -10.96
CA LEU A 107 7.27 -16.91 -11.56
C LEU A 107 8.03 -16.07 -10.54
N VAL A 108 7.40 -15.69 -9.42
CA VAL A 108 8.06 -14.89 -8.38
C VAL A 108 9.25 -15.67 -7.82
N GLY A 109 10.42 -15.02 -7.74
CA GLY A 109 11.67 -15.66 -7.36
C GLY A 109 12.34 -16.49 -8.46
N ILE A 110 11.76 -16.63 -9.66
CA ILE A 110 12.48 -17.11 -10.84
C ILE A 110 13.27 -15.95 -11.44
N ASN A 111 14.51 -16.23 -11.86
CA ASN A 111 15.29 -15.26 -12.61
C ASN A 111 14.76 -15.15 -14.06
N VAL A 112 14.50 -13.94 -14.53
CA VAL A 112 14.01 -13.62 -15.88
C VAL A 112 14.85 -14.32 -16.96
N LYS A 113 16.17 -14.44 -16.77
CA LYS A 113 17.06 -15.16 -17.69
C LYS A 113 16.63 -16.60 -17.95
N ASN A 114 16.00 -17.27 -16.99
CA ASN A 114 15.61 -18.68 -17.11
C ASN A 114 14.40 -18.87 -18.04
N VAL A 115 13.54 -17.85 -18.14
CA VAL A 115 12.38 -17.85 -19.04
C VAL A 115 12.71 -17.27 -20.42
N ILE A 116 13.90 -16.72 -20.62
CA ILE A 116 14.43 -16.36 -21.94
C ILE A 116 14.91 -17.63 -22.66
N HIS A 117 14.59 -17.73 -23.95
CA HIS A 117 15.06 -18.79 -24.83
C HIS A 117 16.59 -18.87 -24.82
N GLU A 118 17.12 -20.09 -24.72
CA GLU A 118 18.54 -20.34 -24.43
C GLU A 118 19.53 -19.54 -25.31
N GLN A 119 19.21 -19.41 -26.60
CA GLN A 119 20.03 -18.72 -27.58
C GLN A 119 20.20 -17.22 -27.27
N TYR A 120 19.26 -16.61 -26.53
CA TYR A 120 19.24 -15.17 -26.25
C TYR A 120 19.58 -14.83 -24.80
N ARG A 121 19.78 -15.82 -23.92
CA ARG A 121 20.08 -15.60 -22.49
C ARG A 121 21.35 -14.77 -22.24
N HIS A 122 22.27 -14.74 -23.21
CA HIS A 122 23.49 -13.95 -23.13
C HIS A 122 23.22 -12.44 -23.17
N LEU A 123 22.15 -12.00 -23.83
CA LEU A 123 21.73 -10.60 -23.95
C LEU A 123 21.15 -10.02 -22.66
N PHE A 124 20.77 -10.88 -21.70
CA PHE A 124 20.13 -10.44 -20.46
C PHE A 124 21.03 -9.52 -19.61
N LYS A 125 22.35 -9.75 -19.65
CA LYS A 125 23.31 -8.88 -18.95
C LYS A 125 23.35 -7.47 -19.54
N ASP A 126 23.29 -7.37 -20.87
CA ASP A 126 23.30 -6.08 -21.56
C ASP A 126 22.00 -5.32 -21.30
N TYR A 127 20.87 -6.03 -21.27
CA TYR A 127 19.58 -5.50 -20.83
C TYR A 127 19.65 -4.90 -19.41
N LEU A 128 20.12 -5.67 -18.42
CA LEU A 128 20.21 -5.17 -17.03
C LEU A 128 21.13 -3.95 -16.94
N LYS A 129 22.26 -3.98 -17.66
CA LYS A 129 23.19 -2.87 -17.71
C LYS A 129 22.53 -1.62 -18.29
N GLU A 130 21.78 -1.75 -19.39
CA GLU A 130 21.05 -0.64 -20.01
C GLU A 130 20.01 -0.04 -19.04
N VAL A 131 19.22 -0.87 -18.36
CA VAL A 131 18.26 -0.39 -17.35
C VAL A 131 18.96 0.35 -16.20
N MET A 132 20.11 -0.14 -15.73
CA MET A 132 20.86 0.50 -14.64
C MET A 132 21.56 1.80 -15.07
N GLU A 133 22.08 1.88 -16.29
CA GLU A 133 22.81 3.06 -16.78
C GLU A 133 21.86 4.15 -17.30
N ASN A 134 20.79 3.77 -17.99
CA ASN A 134 19.89 4.69 -18.68
C ASN A 134 18.54 4.89 -17.96
N GLY A 135 18.21 4.04 -16.99
CA GLY A 135 16.93 4.06 -16.29
C GLY A 135 15.77 3.40 -17.07
N GLU A 136 16.00 2.98 -18.31
CA GLU A 136 15.03 2.25 -19.13
C GLU A 136 15.73 1.36 -20.16
N SER A 137 15.03 0.33 -20.63
CA SER A 137 15.41 -0.49 -21.77
C SER A 137 14.16 -0.97 -22.50
N LYS A 138 14.23 -1.06 -23.82
CA LYS A 138 13.13 -1.49 -24.66
C LYS A 138 13.62 -2.34 -25.83
N GLY A 139 12.78 -3.24 -26.31
CA GLY A 139 13.10 -4.04 -27.47
C GLY A 139 12.27 -5.31 -27.55
N PHE A 140 12.86 -6.36 -28.09
CA PHE A 140 12.22 -7.66 -28.23
C PHE A 140 12.95 -8.72 -27.43
N MET A 141 12.19 -9.58 -26.78
CA MET A 141 12.72 -10.69 -26.00
C MET A 141 12.02 -11.99 -26.39
N ASN A 142 12.83 -13.03 -26.60
CA ASN A 142 12.35 -14.37 -26.92
C ASN A 142 12.14 -15.14 -25.62
N PHE A 143 10.89 -15.32 -25.22
CA PHE A 143 10.52 -16.08 -24.05
C PHE A 143 10.17 -17.53 -24.40
N MET A 144 10.39 -18.41 -23.43
CA MET A 144 10.02 -19.82 -23.46
C MET A 144 8.88 -20.06 -22.45
N THR A 145 7.75 -20.55 -22.94
CA THR A 145 6.64 -20.99 -22.08
C THR A 145 7.02 -22.26 -21.33
N LYS A 146 6.32 -22.57 -20.24
CA LYS A 146 6.53 -23.82 -19.48
C LYS A 146 6.36 -25.09 -20.33
N SER A 147 5.52 -25.01 -21.37
CA SER A 147 5.31 -26.08 -22.36
C SER A 147 6.40 -26.17 -23.44
N GLY A 148 7.41 -25.31 -23.42
CA GLY A 148 8.51 -25.28 -24.38
C GLY A 148 8.23 -24.46 -25.66
N GLY A 149 7.12 -23.74 -25.72
CA GLY A 149 6.78 -22.87 -26.83
C GLY A 149 7.58 -21.57 -26.80
N VAL A 150 8.01 -21.08 -27.97
CA VAL A 150 8.71 -19.78 -28.07
C VAL A 150 7.70 -18.66 -28.35
N ARG A 151 7.87 -17.54 -27.67
CA ARG A 151 7.10 -16.29 -27.87
C ARG A 151 8.05 -15.12 -27.99
N ILE A 152 7.78 -14.23 -28.95
CA ILE A 152 8.48 -12.96 -29.07
C ILE A 152 7.60 -11.92 -28.40
N LEU A 153 8.17 -11.22 -27.42
CA LEU A 153 7.50 -10.14 -26.72
C LEU A 153 8.23 -8.84 -26.99
N GLU A 154 7.49 -7.81 -27.33
CA GLU A 154 7.96 -6.43 -27.22
C GLU A 154 7.91 -6.04 -25.75
N TYR A 155 8.99 -5.45 -25.23
CA TYR A 155 9.07 -4.99 -23.85
C TYR A 155 9.52 -3.54 -23.79
N GLU A 156 9.03 -2.85 -22.76
CA GLU A 156 9.54 -1.57 -22.30
C GLU A 156 9.62 -1.65 -20.78
N ASN A 157 10.84 -1.69 -20.26
CA ASN A 157 11.11 -1.80 -18.84
C ASN A 157 11.79 -0.52 -18.35
N ARG A 158 11.38 -0.05 -17.19
CA ARG A 158 11.91 1.16 -16.56
C ARG A 158 12.37 0.83 -15.16
N LEU A 159 13.47 1.45 -14.74
CA LEU A 159 13.92 1.39 -13.36
C LEU A 159 12.97 2.20 -12.50
N ILE A 160 12.39 1.55 -11.50
CA ILE A 160 11.51 2.19 -10.52
C ILE A 160 12.26 2.25 -9.20
N SER A 161 12.47 3.45 -8.68
CA SER A 161 12.94 3.66 -7.32
C SER A 161 11.74 3.57 -6.38
N VAL A 162 11.64 2.48 -5.63
CA VAL A 162 10.66 2.31 -4.53
C VAL A 162 11.26 2.82 -3.23
#